data_AF-A0A6N8IEB9-F1
#
_entry.id   AF-A0A6N8IEB9-F1
#
_cell.length_a   1.000
_cell.length_b   1.000
_cell.length_c   1.000
_cell.angle_alpha   90.00
_cell.angle_beta   90.00
_cell.angle_gamma   90.00
#
_symmetry.space_group_name_H-M   'P 1'
#
loop_
_entity.id
_entity.type
_entity.pdbx_description
1 polymer ?
#
loop_
_entity_poly.entity_id
_entity_poly.type
_entity_poly.pdbx_seq_one_letter_code
_entity_poly.pdbx_strand_id
1 'polypeptide(L)' 'MADEREPQPRYRVRPVTTPVAPAAPASPEPASDPFLRPEAEDDDGYDPYSDRPADPEPTYQEDPWR' A
#
# COMPACT_ATOMS: atom_id res chain seq x y z
N MET A 1 9.40 -3.15 -46.62
CA MET A 1 9.59 -3.83 -45.34
C MET A 1 9.64 -2.74 -44.29
N ALA A 2 8.55 -2.50 -43.56
CA ALA A 2 8.51 -1.46 -42.53
C ALA A 2 9.27 -1.97 -41.30
N ASP A 3 10.15 -1.12 -40.76
CA ASP A 3 11.05 -1.42 -39.66
C ASP A 3 10.28 -1.32 -38.32
N GLU A 4 9.80 -2.45 -37.81
CA GLU A 4 9.20 -2.58 -36.47
C GLU A 4 10.30 -2.47 -35.41
N ARG A 5 10.65 -1.25 -34.99
CA ARG A 5 11.50 -1.05 -33.81
C ARG A 5 10.60 -0.85 -32.60
N GLU A 6 10.55 -1.84 -31.72
CA GLU A 6 9.86 -1.74 -30.44
C GLU A 6 10.37 -0.53 -29.62
N PRO A 7 9.47 0.23 -28.97
CA PRO A 7 9.87 1.38 -28.15
C PRO A 7 10.59 0.89 -26.89
N GLN A 8 11.93 0.96 -26.91
CA GLN A 8 12.75 0.64 -25.75
C GLN A 8 12.45 1.62 -24.60
N PRO A 9 12.14 1.15 -23.38
CA PRO A 9 11.91 2.04 -22.25
C PRO A 9 13.18 2.81 -21.91
N ARG A 10 13.06 4.14 -21.82
CA ARG A 10 14.16 5.09 -21.57
C ARG A 10 14.62 5.15 -20.11
N TYR A 11 14.08 4.31 -19.23
CA TYR A 11 14.40 4.33 -17.80
C TYR A 11 14.58 2.93 -17.25
N ARG A 12 15.40 2.83 -16.20
CA ARG A 12 15.69 1.59 -15.48
C ARG A 12 15.32 1.79 -14.02
N VAL A 13 14.33 1.05 -13.55
CA VAL A 13 13.93 1.05 -12.14
C VAL A 13 15.02 0.38 -11.32
N ARG A 14 15.45 1.04 -10.25
CA ARG A 14 16.35 0.46 -9.26
C ARG A 14 15.51 -0.07 -8.10
N PRO A 15 15.69 -1.33 -7.68
CA PRO A 15 15.01 -1.82 -6.49
C PRO A 15 15.53 -1.04 -5.28
N VAL A 16 14.60 -0.49 -4.50
CA VAL A 16 14.92 0.06 -3.18
C VAL A 16 14.83 -1.11 -2.21
N THR A 17 15.98 -1.59 -1.76
CA THR A 17 16.02 -2.48 -0.60
C THR A 17 16.14 -1.61 0.64
N THR A 18 15.16 -1.67 1.52
CA THR A 18 15.36 -1.24 2.90
C THR A 18 16.12 -2.37 3.60
N PRO A 19 17.26 -2.09 4.26
CA PRO A 19 17.91 -3.11 5.06
C PRO A 19 17.00 -3.43 6.26
N VAL A 20 16.53 -4.66 6.35
CA VAL A 20 15.90 -5.15 7.58
C VAL A 20 16.98 -5.18 8.66
N ALA A 21 16.76 -4.46 9.75
CA ALA A 21 17.66 -4.52 10.89
C ALA A 21 17.72 -5.98 11.39
N PRO A 22 18.90 -6.50 11.79
CA PRO A 22 18.96 -7.81 12.41
C PRO A 22 18.06 -7.81 13.65
N ALA A 23 17.24 -8.85 13.79
CA ALA A 23 16.38 -9.01 14.95
C ALA A 23 17.25 -8.94 16.22
N ALA A 24 16.97 -7.96 17.07
CA ALA A 24 17.56 -7.89 18.40
C ALA A 24 17.20 -9.17 19.17
N PRO A 25 18.05 -9.66 20.10
CA PRO A 25 17.67 -10.76 20.97
C PRO A 25 16.37 -10.37 21.67
N ALA A 26 15.37 -11.27 21.63
CA ALA A 26 14.06 -11.01 22.23
C ALA A 26 14.27 -10.66 23.71
N SER A 27 14.07 -9.39 24.04
CA SER A 27 13.94 -8.97 25.43
C SER A 27 12.69 -9.67 25.97
N PRO A 28 12.67 -10.18 27.22
CA PRO A 28 11.47 -10.80 27.76
C PRO A 28 10.31 -9.82 27.60
N GLU A 29 9.33 -10.22 26.80
CA GLU A 29 8.17 -9.38 26.53
C GLU A 29 7.51 -9.06 27.88
N PRO A 30 7.21 -7.80 28.17
CA PRO A 30 6.49 -7.46 29.39
C PRO A 30 5.10 -8.09 29.30
N ALA A 31 4.91 -9.24 29.97
CA ALA A 31 3.68 -10.04 29.93
C ALA A 31 2.40 -9.31 30.40
N SER A 32 2.50 -8.01 30.74
CA SER A 32 1.43 -7.17 31.26
C SER A 32 1.58 -5.70 30.82
N ASP A 33 2.21 -5.44 29.68
CA ASP A 33 2.17 -4.08 29.11
C ASP A 33 0.74 -3.79 28.62
N PRO A 34 0.07 -2.74 29.14
CA PRO A 34 -1.31 -2.41 28.78
C PRO A 34 -1.50 -1.96 27.32
N PHE A 35 -0.40 -1.71 26.59
CA PHE A 35 -0.42 -1.40 25.16
C PHE A 35 -0.10 -2.61 24.28
N LEU A 36 0.34 -3.73 24.87
CA LEU A 36 0.50 -4.99 24.13
C LEU A 36 -0.88 -5.59 23.88
N ARG A 37 -1.23 -5.71 22.59
CA ARG A 37 -2.44 -6.39 22.14
C ARG A 37 -2.16 -7.90 22.11
N PRO A 38 -3.13 -8.76 22.49
CA PRO A 38 -2.98 -10.21 22.37
C PRO A 38 -2.70 -10.65 20.91
N GLU A 39 -1.84 -11.65 20.68
CA GLU A 39 -1.54 -12.16 19.33
C GLU A 39 -2.76 -12.70 18.56
N ALA A 40 -3.82 -13.09 19.28
CA ALA A 40 -5.07 -13.58 18.70
C ALA A 40 -6.14 -12.48 18.58
N GLU A 41 -5.82 -11.23 18.93
CA GLU A 41 -6.72 -10.12 18.69
C GLU A 41 -6.82 -9.87 17.18
N ASP A 42 -8.05 -9.80 16.69
CA ASP A 42 -8.39 -9.53 15.30
C ASP A 42 -8.00 -8.09 14.96
N ASP A 43 -6.72 -7.90 14.68
CA ASP A 43 -6.14 -6.70 14.08
C ASP A 43 -5.94 -7.00 12.59
N ASP A 44 -7.04 -7.34 11.93
CA ASP A 44 -7.12 -7.59 10.49
C ASP A 44 -6.75 -6.36 9.64
N GLY A 45 -6.48 -5.23 10.28
CA GLY A 45 -6.03 -4.00 9.64
C GLY A 45 -7.09 -3.42 8.71
N TYR A 46 -8.33 -3.90 8.82
CA TYR A 46 -9.42 -3.47 7.97
C TYR A 46 -9.95 -2.13 8.45
N ASP A 47 -9.49 -1.07 7.82
CA ASP A 47 -10.16 0.22 7.96
C ASP A 47 -11.60 0.07 7.44
N PRO A 48 -12.63 0.43 8.23
CA PRO A 48 -14.04 0.35 7.83
C PRO A 48 -14.39 1.05 6.51
N TYR A 49 -13.51 1.93 5.99
CA TYR A 49 -13.69 2.60 4.71
C TYR A 49 -13.04 1.89 3.51
N SER A 50 -12.33 0.78 3.72
CA SER A 50 -11.70 -0.01 2.64
C SER A 50 -12.72 -0.67 1.71
N ASP A 51 -13.87 -1.10 2.25
CA ASP A 51 -14.99 -1.65 1.47
C ASP A 51 -15.98 -0.58 0.99
N ARG A 52 -15.71 0.69 1.25
CA ARG A 52 -16.69 1.71 0.91
C ARG A 52 -16.77 1.81 -0.63
N PRO A 53 -17.96 1.62 -1.22
CA PRO A 53 -18.11 1.83 -2.65
C PRO A 53 -17.73 3.28 -2.96
N ALA A 54 -17.10 3.49 -4.12
CA ALA A 54 -16.79 4.82 -4.61
C ALA A 54 -18.06 5.68 -4.66
N ASP A 55 -17.90 6.98 -4.41
CA ASP A 55 -19.01 7.91 -4.56
C ASP A 55 -19.60 7.80 -5.97
N PRO A 56 -20.93 7.83 -6.10
CA PRO A 56 -21.58 7.69 -7.40
C PRO A 56 -21.19 8.87 -8.29
N GLU A 57 -20.95 8.57 -9.57
CA GLU A 57 -20.68 9.60 -10.58
C GLU A 57 -21.81 10.64 -10.61
N PRO A 58 -21.48 11.94 -10.71
CA PRO A 58 -22.49 12.98 -10.82
C PRO A 58 -23.29 12.81 -12.12
N THR A 59 -24.60 12.97 -12.04
CA THR A 59 -25.50 12.85 -13.21
C THR A 59 -25.24 13.87 -14.31
N TYR A 60 -24.48 14.93 -14.02
CA TYR A 60 -24.11 15.96 -14.97
C TYR A 60 -22.69 16.46 -14.67
N GLN A 61 -21.91 16.64 -15.73
CA GLN A 61 -20.62 17.32 -15.69
C GLN A 61 -20.73 18.59 -16.52
N GLU A 62 -20.28 19.73 -15.99
CA GLU A 62 -20.27 20.99 -16.73
C GLU A 62 -19.31 20.89 -17.94
N ASP A 63 -19.67 21.54 -19.05
CA ASP A 63 -18.85 21.56 -20.26
C ASP A 63 -17.51 22.26 -19.97
N PRO A 64 -16.36 21.57 -20.09
CA PRO A 64 -15.06 22.15 -19.79
C PRO A 64 -14.59 23.22 -20.80
N TRP A 65 -15.35 23.50 -21.87
CA TRP A 65 -14.95 24.42 -22.96
C TRP A 65 -15.80 25.71 -23.05
N ARG A 66 -16.48 26.11 -21.99
CA ARG A 66 -17.18 27.41 -21.95
C ARG A 66 -16.25 28.62 -21.96
#